data_AF-A0A931DZZ3-F1
#
_entry.id   AF-A0A931DZZ3-F1
#
_cell.length_a   1.000
_cell.length_b   1.000
_cell.length_c   1.000
_cell.angle_alpha   90.00
_cell.angle_beta   90.00
_cell.angle_gamma   90.00
#
_symmetry.space_group_name_H-M   'P 1'
#
loop_
_entity.id
_entity.type
_entity.pdbx_description
1 polymer ?
#
loop_
_entity_poly.entity_id
_entity_poly.type
_entity_poly.pdbx_seq_one_letter_code
_entity_poly.pdbx_strand_id
1 'polypeptide(L)'
;MDKQRGYYQALWLTVAIVIAIAFVFRFSWPGLVIATVFALITFLLFRQGAVNPELEALRASLRVARDDIAQIIDEFDEMAHGSSTDAIADRTLTYPQLVSNTSNVPEIEDFHLRLASSRRFIHRVDAYLANDGHGRRELEKLIRVADQRATELSQSWTDARRVAKRLGPGTTGEVGA
;
A
#
# COMPACT_ATOMS: atom_id res chain seq x y z
N MET A 1 28.51 -13.47 -7.06
CA MET A 1 28.65 -12.48 -8.15
C MET A 1 28.75 -11.04 -7.63
N ASP A 2 29.17 -10.83 -6.37
CA ASP A 2 29.26 -9.49 -5.75
C ASP A 2 30.59 -8.75 -5.97
N LYS A 3 31.69 -9.47 -6.25
CA LYS A 3 33.00 -8.84 -6.46
C LYS A 3 33.03 -7.93 -7.70
N GLN A 4 32.34 -8.31 -8.79
CA GLN A 4 32.36 -7.54 -10.04
C GLN A 4 31.75 -6.13 -9.88
N ARG A 5 30.64 -5.98 -9.12
CA ARG A 5 30.02 -4.67 -8.87
C ARG A 5 30.96 -3.70 -8.15
N GLY A 6 31.74 -4.20 -7.17
CA GLY A 6 32.73 -3.40 -6.46
C GLY A 6 33.87 -2.91 -7.36
N TYR A 7 34.35 -3.74 -8.30
CA TYR A 7 35.39 -3.34 -9.25
C TYR A 7 34.90 -2.28 -10.23
N TYR A 8 33.68 -2.38 -10.75
CA TYR A 8 33.12 -1.36 -11.64
C TYR A 8 32.92 -0.02 -10.91
N GLN A 9 32.44 -0.03 -9.65
CA GLN A 9 32.30 1.19 -8.85
C GLN A 9 33.65 1.85 -8.55
N ALA A 10 34.67 1.06 -8.19
CA ALA A 10 36.02 1.58 -7.97
C ALA A 10 36.63 2.16 -9.25
N LEU A 11 36.40 1.50 -10.40
CA LEU A 11 36.92 1.95 -11.70
C LEU A 11 36.24 3.25 -12.15
N TRP A 12 34.92 3.37 -11.99
CA TRP A 12 34.18 4.61 -12.26
C TRP A 12 34.59 5.77 -11.34
N LEU A 13 34.81 5.52 -10.04
CA LEU A 13 35.31 6.53 -9.12
C LEU A 13 36.73 6.99 -9.48
N THR A 14 37.60 6.06 -9.85
CA THR A 14 38.98 6.39 -10.24
C THR A 14 39.00 7.22 -11.51
N VAL A 15 38.19 6.87 -12.52
CA VAL A 15 38.05 7.64 -13.75
C VAL A 15 37.47 9.04 -13.47
N ALA A 16 36.45 9.15 -12.63
CA ALA A 16 35.88 10.45 -12.24
C ALA A 16 36.90 11.36 -11.55
N ILE A 17 37.72 10.81 -10.65
CA ILE A 17 38.80 11.54 -9.96
C ILE A 17 39.89 11.99 -10.95
N VAL A 18 40.32 11.11 -11.86
CA VAL A 18 41.34 11.45 -12.86
C VAL A 18 40.86 12.54 -13.82
N ILE A 19 39.60 12.50 -14.25
CA ILE A 19 38.99 13.54 -15.09
C ILE A 19 38.87 14.86 -14.33
N ALA A 20 38.47 14.83 -13.06
CA ALA A 20 38.39 16.02 -12.23
C ALA A 20 39.77 16.67 -12.03
N ILE A 21 40.81 15.88 -11.75
CA ILE A 21 42.19 16.37 -11.60
C ILE A 21 42.71 16.97 -12.92
N ALA A 22 42.46 16.30 -14.06
CA ALA A 22 42.85 16.79 -15.38
C ALA A 22 42.15 18.13 -15.76
N PHE A 23 40.89 18.31 -15.35
CA PHE A 23 40.15 19.55 -15.57
C PHE A 23 40.66 20.72 -14.70
N VAL A 24 41.04 20.45 -13.45
CA VAL A 24 41.59 21.47 -12.53
C VAL A 24 42.95 21.98 -13.01
N PHE A 25 43.80 21.11 -13.56
CA PHE A 25 45.13 21.50 -14.05
C PHE A 25 45.10 22.36 -15.32
N ARG A 26 44.04 22.26 -16.14
CA ARG A 26 43.98 22.94 -17.45
C ARG A 26 43.28 24.30 -17.42
N PHE A 27 42.45 24.60 -16.41
CA PHE A 27 41.57 25.79 -16.44
C PHE A 27 41.25 26.26 -15.00
N SER A 28 42.16 27.05 -14.41
CA SER A 28 42.24 27.35 -12.96
C SER A 28 40.99 27.96 -12.27
N TRP A 29 39.99 28.46 -13.01
CA TRP A 29 38.75 29.02 -12.43
C TRP A 29 37.50 28.20 -12.75
N PRO A 30 37.28 27.75 -13.98
CA PRO A 30 36.06 27.00 -14.31
C PRO A 30 36.11 25.53 -13.84
N GLY A 31 37.31 24.97 -13.63
CA GLY A 31 37.47 23.64 -13.05
C GLY A 31 36.88 23.54 -11.63
N LEU A 32 36.93 24.62 -10.86
CA LEU A 32 36.38 24.69 -9.50
C LEU A 32 34.84 24.64 -9.52
N VAL A 33 34.21 25.30 -10.49
CA VAL A 33 32.76 25.25 -10.71
C VAL A 33 32.33 23.83 -11.08
N ILE A 34 33.03 23.19 -12.01
CA ILE A 34 32.73 21.81 -12.44
C ILE A 34 32.91 20.84 -11.27
N ALA A 35 34.00 20.93 -10.51
CA ALA A 35 34.25 20.08 -9.35
C ALA A 35 33.15 20.23 -8.28
N THR A 36 32.70 21.47 -8.03
CA THR A 36 31.60 21.73 -7.07
C THR A 36 30.28 21.15 -7.56
N VAL A 37 29.96 21.31 -8.85
CA VAL A 37 28.76 20.70 -9.46
C VAL A 37 28.85 19.18 -9.40
N PHE A 38 30.01 18.59 -9.69
CA PHE A 38 30.22 17.14 -9.60
C PHE A 38 30.09 16.63 -8.16
N ALA A 39 30.65 17.35 -7.18
CA ALA A 39 30.52 17.01 -5.77
C ALA A 39 29.06 17.11 -5.30
N LEU A 40 28.34 18.14 -5.73
CA LEU A 40 26.92 18.31 -5.44
C LEU A 40 26.08 17.18 -6.06
N ILE A 41 26.29 16.87 -7.33
CA ILE A 41 25.62 15.76 -8.01
C ILE A 41 25.96 14.44 -7.32
N THR A 42 27.23 14.19 -7.02
CA THR A 42 27.66 12.97 -6.31
C THR A 42 27.02 12.89 -4.92
N PHE A 43 26.95 13.99 -4.18
CA PHE A 43 26.31 14.05 -2.87
C PHE A 43 24.79 13.80 -2.95
N LEU A 44 24.11 14.40 -3.94
CA LEU A 44 22.69 14.17 -4.20
C LEU A 44 22.43 12.72 -4.60
N LEU A 45 23.25 12.15 -5.48
CA LEU A 45 23.18 10.75 -5.90
C LEU A 45 23.52 9.80 -4.74
N PHE A 46 24.45 10.13 -3.86
CA PHE A 46 24.76 9.33 -2.67
C PHE A 46 23.61 9.38 -1.66
N ARG A 47 22.96 10.54 -1.52
CA ARG A 47 21.76 10.71 -0.70
C ARG A 47 20.56 9.94 -1.27
N GLN A 48 20.41 9.85 -2.59
CA GLN A 48 19.35 9.08 -3.26
C GLN A 48 19.68 7.59 -3.36
N GLY A 49 20.95 7.23 -3.54
CA GLY A 49 21.45 5.86 -3.75
C GLY A 49 21.46 4.98 -2.49
N ALA A 50 21.10 5.53 -1.33
CA ALA A 50 20.85 4.75 -0.12
C ALA A 50 19.50 4.00 -0.15
N VAL A 51 18.66 4.25 -1.16
CA VAL A 51 17.36 3.58 -1.33
C VAL A 51 17.56 2.28 -2.13
N ASN A 52 17.44 1.14 -1.47
CA ASN A 52 17.52 -0.16 -2.14
C ASN A 52 16.33 -0.33 -3.11
N PRO A 53 16.54 -0.45 -4.44
CA PRO A 53 15.44 -0.51 -5.41
C PRO A 53 14.51 -1.71 -5.19
N GLU A 54 15.04 -2.80 -4.62
CA GLU A 54 14.24 -3.96 -4.23
C GLU A 54 13.29 -3.67 -3.06
N LEU A 55 13.70 -2.87 -2.08
CA LEU A 55 12.83 -2.47 -0.97
C LEU A 55 11.72 -1.53 -1.47
N GLU A 56 12.03 -0.65 -2.42
CA GLU A 56 11.02 0.19 -3.07
C GLU A 56 9.99 -0.63 -3.85
N ALA A 57 10.44 -1.64 -4.60
CA ALA A 57 9.53 -2.56 -5.28
C ALA A 57 8.60 -3.28 -4.30
N LEU A 58 9.12 -3.74 -3.15
CA LEU A 58 8.32 -4.37 -2.11
C LEU A 58 7.35 -3.39 -1.44
N ARG A 59 7.76 -2.14 -1.19
CA ARG A 59 6.86 -1.10 -0.68
C ARG A 59 5.75 -0.79 -1.66
N ALA A 60 6.06 -0.72 -2.95
CA ALA A 60 5.04 -0.55 -4.00
C ALA A 60 4.06 -1.74 -4.01
N SER A 61 4.56 -2.97 -3.91
CA SER A 61 3.70 -4.16 -3.80
C SER A 61 2.82 -4.13 -2.55
N LEU A 62 3.34 -3.68 -1.40
CA LEU A 62 2.57 -3.54 -0.17
C LEU A 62 1.50 -2.45 -0.30
N ARG A 63 1.79 -1.35 -1.01
CA ARG A 63 0.78 -0.30 -1.31
C ARG A 63 -0.36 -0.88 -2.13
N VAL A 64 -0.06 -1.64 -3.19
CA VAL A 64 -1.09 -2.30 -4.03
C VAL A 64 -1.96 -3.22 -3.18
N ALA A 65 -1.37 -4.13 -2.42
CA ALA A 65 -2.13 -5.06 -1.57
C ALA A 65 -2.97 -4.35 -0.49
N ARG A 66 -2.48 -3.21 0.03
CA ARG A 66 -3.22 -2.35 0.95
C ARG A 66 -4.41 -1.68 0.24
N ASP A 67 -4.22 -1.22 -0.99
CA ASP A 67 -5.27 -0.56 -1.77
C ASP A 67 -6.39 -1.52 -2.15
N ASP A 68 -6.10 -2.80 -2.39
CA ASP A 68 -7.12 -3.83 -2.61
C ASP A 68 -8.07 -3.95 -1.40
N ILE A 69 -7.54 -3.87 -0.17
CA ILE A 69 -8.35 -3.86 1.05
C ILE A 69 -9.14 -2.54 1.16
N ALA A 70 -8.49 -1.42 0.88
CA ALA A 70 -9.10 -0.09 0.95
C ALA A 70 -10.31 0.02 0.01
N GLN A 71 -10.18 -0.52 -1.21
CA GLN A 71 -11.26 -0.52 -2.20
C GLN A 71 -12.53 -1.18 -1.68
N ILE A 72 -12.43 -2.30 -0.97
CA ILE A 72 -13.61 -2.99 -0.41
C ILE A 72 -14.23 -2.19 0.73
N ILE A 73 -13.39 -1.56 1.56
CA ILE A 73 -13.86 -0.67 2.64
C ILE A 73 -14.61 0.52 2.04
N ASP A 74 -14.05 1.14 1.00
CA ASP A 74 -14.64 2.29 0.31
C ASP A 74 -15.94 1.89 -0.40
N GLU A 75 -16.02 0.70 -1.01
CA GLU A 75 -17.26 0.18 -1.60
C GLU A 75 -18.37 0.04 -0.55
N PHE A 76 -18.04 -0.50 0.62
CA PHE A 76 -18.99 -0.59 1.73
C PHE A 76 -19.41 0.79 2.24
N ASP A 77 -18.45 1.71 2.41
CA ASP A 77 -18.72 3.05 2.93
C ASP A 77 -19.58 3.87 1.95
N GLU A 78 -19.34 3.76 0.64
CA GLU A 78 -20.20 4.36 -0.39
C GLU A 78 -21.60 3.73 -0.35
N MET A 79 -21.72 2.40 -0.25
CA MET A 79 -23.03 1.76 -0.13
C MET A 79 -23.79 2.23 1.12
N ALA A 80 -23.12 2.33 2.27
CA ALA A 80 -23.76 2.67 3.54
C ALA A 80 -24.09 4.17 3.67
N HIS A 81 -23.14 5.03 3.27
CA HIS A 81 -23.17 6.47 3.56
C HIS A 81 -23.24 7.35 2.30
N GLY A 82 -23.07 6.78 1.12
CA GLY A 82 -23.13 7.50 -0.15
C GLY A 82 -24.45 8.21 -0.37
N SER A 83 -24.38 9.36 -1.03
CA SER A 83 -25.55 10.18 -1.40
C SER A 83 -26.04 9.92 -2.81
N SER A 84 -25.40 9.01 -3.55
CA SER A 84 -25.80 8.63 -4.90
C SER A 84 -27.15 7.89 -4.88
N THR A 85 -27.92 8.01 -5.97
CA THR A 85 -29.20 7.29 -6.10
C THR A 85 -29.01 5.78 -5.94
N ASP A 86 -27.90 5.25 -6.46
CA ASP A 86 -27.55 3.84 -6.36
C ASP A 86 -27.23 3.43 -4.91
N ALA A 87 -26.44 4.21 -4.18
CA ALA A 87 -26.16 3.95 -2.76
C ALA A 87 -27.44 3.97 -1.91
N ILE A 88 -28.35 4.93 -2.18
CA ILE A 88 -29.64 5.00 -1.49
C ILE A 88 -30.49 3.77 -1.81
N ALA A 89 -30.57 3.36 -3.08
CA ALA A 89 -31.30 2.16 -3.48
C ALA A 89 -30.68 0.90 -2.85
N ASP A 90 -29.36 0.78 -2.84
CA ASP A 90 -28.67 -0.35 -2.26
C ASP A 90 -28.90 -0.47 -0.76
N ARG A 91 -28.78 0.60 0.03
CA ARG A 91 -29.04 0.53 1.47
C ARG A 91 -30.50 0.42 1.86
N THR A 92 -31.45 0.83 1.01
CA THR A 92 -32.88 0.83 1.35
C THR A 92 -33.63 -0.37 0.78
N LEU A 93 -33.35 -0.75 -0.46
CA LEU A 93 -34.10 -1.76 -1.21
C LEU A 93 -33.33 -3.07 -1.36
N THR A 94 -32.01 -3.03 -1.55
CA THR A 94 -31.24 -4.22 -1.95
C THR A 94 -30.56 -4.93 -0.77
N TYR A 95 -29.99 -4.15 0.15
CA TYR A 95 -29.14 -4.61 1.24
C TYR A 95 -29.41 -3.92 2.60
N PRO A 96 -30.67 -3.71 3.02
CA PRO A 96 -30.95 -2.99 4.27
C PRO A 96 -30.36 -3.68 5.51
N GLN A 97 -30.26 -5.01 5.50
CA GLN A 97 -29.69 -5.80 6.60
C GLN A 97 -28.17 -5.66 6.76
N LEU A 98 -27.46 -5.19 5.73
CA LEU A 98 -26.01 -4.96 5.80
C LEU A 98 -25.68 -3.67 6.56
N VAL A 99 -26.59 -2.70 6.53
CA VAL A 99 -26.44 -1.40 7.20
C VAL A 99 -27.04 -1.43 8.61
N SER A 100 -28.01 -2.32 8.88
CA SER A 100 -28.58 -2.46 10.22
C SER A 100 -27.58 -3.14 11.17
N ASN A 101 -27.20 -2.45 12.24
CA ASN A 101 -26.26 -2.92 13.26
C ASN A 101 -26.85 -4.00 14.21
N THR A 102 -28.01 -4.56 13.85
CA THR A 102 -28.80 -5.49 14.69
C THR A 102 -29.10 -6.80 13.94
N SER A 103 -28.42 -7.05 12.83
CA SER A 103 -28.59 -8.27 12.05
C SER A 103 -28.02 -9.48 12.81
N ASN A 104 -28.88 -10.41 13.21
CA ASN A 104 -28.49 -11.71 13.82
C ASN A 104 -27.96 -12.73 12.78
N VAL A 105 -27.50 -12.24 11.63
CA VAL A 105 -27.06 -13.07 10.51
C VAL A 105 -25.54 -13.27 10.61
N PRO A 106 -25.07 -14.50 10.83
CA PRO A 106 -23.64 -14.78 11.08
C PRO A 106 -22.72 -14.25 9.97
N GLU A 107 -23.13 -14.31 8.71
CA GLU A 107 -22.31 -13.85 7.58
C GLU A 107 -22.17 -12.32 7.53
N ILE A 108 -23.21 -11.59 7.95
CA ILE A 108 -23.17 -10.12 8.01
C ILE A 108 -22.32 -9.69 9.20
N GLU A 109 -22.44 -10.37 10.34
CA GLU A 109 -21.61 -10.12 11.51
C GLU A 109 -20.12 -10.41 11.24
N ASP A 110 -19.80 -11.55 10.62
CA ASP A 110 -18.42 -11.91 10.26
C ASP A 110 -17.80 -10.87 9.31
N PHE A 111 -18.57 -10.38 8.33
CA PHE A 111 -18.12 -9.28 7.47
C PHE A 111 -17.79 -8.01 8.26
N HIS A 112 -18.68 -7.56 9.17
CA HIS A 112 -18.43 -6.36 9.99
C HIS A 112 -17.21 -6.51 10.91
N LEU A 113 -17.01 -7.69 11.50
CA LEU A 113 -15.83 -8.00 12.31
C LEU A 113 -14.55 -7.92 11.47
N ARG A 114 -14.56 -8.52 10.27
CA ARG A 114 -13.43 -8.47 9.33
C ARG A 114 -13.16 -7.05 8.86
N LEU A 115 -14.20 -6.30 8.49
CA LEU A 115 -14.13 -4.90 8.09
C LEU A 115 -13.44 -4.03 9.17
N ALA A 116 -13.88 -4.15 10.43
CA ALA A 116 -13.27 -3.44 11.56
C ALA A 116 -11.82 -3.88 11.82
N SER A 117 -11.49 -5.16 11.61
CA SER A 117 -10.12 -5.65 11.73
C SER A 117 -9.22 -5.13 10.60
N SER A 118 -9.74 -5.05 9.37
CA SER A 118 -9.05 -4.61 8.16
C SER A 118 -8.77 -3.11 8.17
N ARG A 119 -9.72 -2.28 8.63
CA ARG A 119 -9.48 -0.84 8.87
C ARG A 119 -8.30 -0.60 9.81
N ARG A 120 -8.26 -1.33 10.93
CA ARG A 120 -7.13 -1.26 11.88
C ARG A 120 -5.83 -1.75 11.28
N PHE A 121 -5.87 -2.74 10.39
CA PHE A 121 -4.68 -3.22 9.68
C PHE A 121 -4.14 -2.18 8.71
N ILE A 122 -4.98 -1.56 7.88
CA ILE A 122 -4.57 -0.49 6.95
C ILE A 122 -3.92 0.66 7.70
N HIS A 123 -4.51 1.15 8.78
CA HIS A 123 -3.90 2.22 9.58
C HIS A 123 -2.49 1.87 10.07
N ARG A 124 -2.23 0.60 10.43
CA ARG A 124 -0.88 0.15 10.81
C ARG A 124 0.05 0.04 9.62
N VAL A 125 -0.44 -0.42 8.46
CA VAL A 125 0.36 -0.51 7.23
C VAL A 125 0.73 0.88 6.73
N ASP A 126 -0.18 1.86 6.79
CA ASP A 126 0.09 3.24 6.40
C ASP A 126 1.16 3.87 7.31
N ALA A 127 1.08 3.65 8.62
CA ALA A 127 2.12 4.07 9.56
C ALA A 127 3.47 3.35 9.33
N TYR A 128 3.44 2.10 8.88
CA TYR A 128 4.62 1.33 8.53
C TYR A 128 5.26 1.84 7.23
N LEU A 129 4.46 2.11 6.19
CA LEU A 129 4.92 2.65 4.92
C LEU A 129 5.49 4.08 5.04
N ALA A 130 5.08 4.84 6.05
CA ALA A 130 5.65 6.16 6.35
C ALA A 130 7.08 6.10 6.93
N ASN A 131 7.55 4.94 7.37
CA ASN A 131 8.87 4.76 7.97
C ASN A 131 9.81 3.95 7.04
N ASP A 132 10.96 4.53 6.68
CA ASP A 132 11.89 3.91 5.72
C ASP A 132 12.85 2.85 6.32
N GLY A 133 12.79 2.58 7.62
CA GLY A 133 13.74 1.73 8.35
C GLY A 133 13.49 0.22 8.24
N HIS A 134 12.54 -0.21 7.41
CA HIS A 134 12.03 -1.57 7.44
C HIS A 134 12.75 -2.55 6.52
N GLY A 135 13.06 -3.73 7.04
CA GLY A 135 13.76 -4.79 6.31
C GLY A 135 12.86 -5.60 5.37
N ARG A 136 13.47 -6.19 4.34
CA ARG A 136 12.82 -7.02 3.31
C ARG A 136 11.87 -8.09 3.85
N ARG A 137 12.34 -8.90 4.81
CA ARG A 137 11.56 -10.04 5.35
C ARG A 137 10.25 -9.60 6.00
N GLU A 138 10.23 -8.43 6.63
CA GLU A 138 9.03 -7.90 7.27
C GLU A 138 8.05 -7.36 6.23
N LEU A 139 8.54 -6.69 5.18
CA LEU A 139 7.71 -6.29 4.03
C LEU A 139 7.05 -7.50 3.36
N GLU A 140 7.81 -8.56 3.05
CA GLU A 140 7.27 -9.78 2.43
C GLU A 140 6.22 -10.46 3.32
N LYS A 141 6.43 -10.47 4.64
CA LYS A 141 5.45 -10.98 5.59
C LYS A 141 4.18 -10.12 5.59
N LEU A 142 4.31 -8.79 5.60
CA LEU A 142 3.18 -7.89 5.58
C LEU A 142 2.37 -8.00 4.28
N ILE A 143 3.03 -8.13 3.13
CA ILE A 143 2.37 -8.34 1.83
C ILE A 143 1.51 -9.59 1.89
N ARG A 144 2.07 -10.74 2.30
CA ARG A 144 1.29 -11.99 2.44
C ARG A 144 0.08 -11.86 3.36
N VAL A 145 0.23 -11.13 4.46
CA VAL A 145 -0.89 -10.88 5.39
C VAL A 145 -1.92 -9.94 4.75
N ALA A 146 -1.51 -8.94 3.98
CA ALA A 146 -2.40 -8.05 3.26
C ALA A 146 -3.20 -8.82 2.20
N ASP A 147 -2.54 -9.64 1.38
CA ASP A 147 -3.18 -10.46 0.34
C ASP A 147 -4.24 -11.42 0.92
N GLN A 148 -3.88 -12.08 2.04
CA GLN A 148 -4.80 -12.97 2.74
C GLN A 148 -6.01 -12.20 3.26
N ARG A 149 -5.79 -11.02 3.86
CA ARG A 149 -6.88 -10.18 4.39
C ARG A 149 -7.77 -9.61 3.30
N ALA A 150 -7.22 -9.22 2.16
CA ALA A 150 -7.98 -8.77 1.00
C ALA A 150 -8.90 -9.89 0.50
N THR A 151 -8.36 -11.10 0.39
CA THR A 151 -9.12 -12.29 -0.03
C THR A 151 -10.25 -12.63 0.94
N GLU A 152 -9.95 -12.70 2.24
CA GLU A 152 -10.94 -12.99 3.28
C GLU A 152 -12.03 -11.92 3.35
N LEU A 153 -11.65 -10.65 3.27
CA LEU A 153 -12.60 -9.54 3.30
C LEU A 153 -13.51 -9.58 2.06
N SER A 154 -12.95 -9.80 0.87
CA SER A 154 -13.70 -9.91 -0.39
C SER A 154 -14.71 -11.06 -0.38
N GLN A 155 -14.30 -12.22 0.16
CA GLN A 155 -15.19 -13.37 0.31
C GLN A 155 -16.34 -13.05 1.27
N SER A 156 -16.03 -12.54 2.47
CA SER A 156 -17.04 -12.17 3.45
C SER A 156 -18.00 -11.09 2.94
N TRP A 157 -17.50 -10.13 2.15
CA TRP A 157 -18.33 -9.10 1.51
C TRP A 157 -19.34 -9.69 0.54
N THR A 158 -18.87 -10.61 -0.32
CA THR A 158 -19.72 -11.30 -1.30
C THR A 158 -20.79 -12.16 -0.61
N ASP A 159 -20.41 -12.88 0.43
CA ASP A 159 -21.32 -13.75 1.18
C ASP A 159 -22.36 -12.93 1.95
N ALA A 160 -21.95 -11.84 2.60
CA ALA A 160 -22.86 -10.94 3.31
C ALA A 160 -23.88 -10.29 2.35
N ARG A 161 -23.45 -9.81 1.18
CA ARG A 161 -24.37 -9.29 0.14
C ARG A 161 -25.34 -10.35 -0.36
N ARG A 162 -24.85 -11.58 -0.55
CA ARG A 162 -25.70 -12.70 -0.99
C ARG A 162 -26.80 -12.99 0.02
N VAL A 163 -26.46 -13.02 1.31
CA VAL A 163 -27.45 -13.25 2.38
C VAL A 163 -28.40 -12.06 2.51
N ALA A 164 -27.88 -10.83 2.54
CA ALA A 164 -28.70 -9.62 2.62
C ALA A 164 -29.71 -9.53 1.47
N LYS A 165 -29.30 -9.87 0.24
CA LYS A 165 -30.21 -9.91 -0.92
C LYS A 165 -31.31 -10.96 -0.78
N ARG A 166 -31.00 -12.12 -0.18
CA ARG A 166 -32.01 -13.17 0.09
C ARG A 166 -33.03 -12.75 1.15
N LEU A 167 -32.59 -11.97 2.13
CA LEU A 167 -33.44 -11.46 3.19
C LEU A 167 -34.39 -10.36 2.70
N GLY A 168 -33.96 -9.54 1.75
CA GLY A 168 -34.77 -8.48 1.14
C GLY A 168 -35.22 -7.39 2.13
N PRO A 169 -35.94 -6.37 1.66
CA PRO A 169 -36.49 -5.33 2.51
C PRO A 169 -37.75 -5.82 3.23
N GLY A 170 -37.66 -6.09 4.54
CA GLY A 170 -38.81 -6.44 5.39
C GLY A 170 -38.62 -7.61 6.37
N THR A 171 -37.51 -8.34 6.30
CA THR A 171 -37.21 -9.46 7.22
C THR A 171 -36.58 -8.98 8.54
N THR A 172 -37.20 -8.01 9.21
CA THR A 172 -36.77 -7.59 10.54
C THR A 172 -37.30 -8.58 11.57
N GLY A 173 -36.59 -9.69 11.81
CA GLY A 173 -36.64 -10.39 13.10
C GLY A 173 -37.73 -11.46 13.36
N GLU A 174 -38.42 -12.01 12.35
CA GLU A 174 -39.38 -13.12 12.57
C GLU A 174 -39.06 -14.35 11.72
N VAL A 175 -37.97 -15.07 12.02
CA VAL A 175 -37.89 -16.51 11.73
C VAL A 175 -37.12 -17.19 12.87
N GLY A 176 -37.86 -17.74 13.83
CA GLY A 176 -37.40 -18.84 14.67
C GLY A 176 -36.96 -18.50 16.09
N ALA A 177 -37.93 -18.26 16.98
CA ALA A 177 -37.95 -18.81 18.34
C ALA A 177 -39.40 -18.99 18.78
#